data_AF-A0A2I1R4A3-F1
#
_entry.id   AF-A0A2I1R4A3-F1
#
_cell.length_a   1.000
_cell.length_b   1.000
_cell.length_c   1.000
_cell.angle_alpha   90.00
_cell.angle_beta   90.00
_cell.angle_gamma   90.00
#
_symmetry.space_group_name_H-M   'P 1'
#
loop_
_entity.id
_entity.type
_entity.pdbx_description
1 polymer ?
#
loop_
_entity_poly.entity_id
_entity_poly.type
_entity_poly.pdbx_seq_one_letter_code
_entity_poly.pdbx_strand_id
1 'polypeptide(L)'
;MASTSSTSGVKVAVAGASGYAGGEILRLLCGHPRLRSGDLEIGALTAGGNAGTVLGTHHPHLLPLADRVLEDTTPEVLAGHDVVFLGLPHGASAVIADALPPTTLIIDCGADFRLRDAGEWTAYYGGDHAGTWPYGLPELPGNREVLKDASRIAVPGCYPTVSILSLLPAIAAGIADPHVTVVAVSGASGAGRSPKVDLLASEVIGSARAYGVGGVHRHTPEISQALSAAAEQPVTVSFTPILAPMARGILATCTARTGATAAEARAVYEKAYADEEFVHVLPEGRLPATGSVIGSNAVQLGVTVDERAGTLVVVGAVDNLTKGTGGAAVQSMNLALGWTENEGLSTVGVAP
;
A
#
# COMPACT_ATOMS: atom_id res chain seq x y z
N MET A 1 -15.45 12.47 -44.39
CA MET A 1 -15.49 11.17 -43.70
C MET A 1 -14.88 11.38 -42.33
N ALA A 2 -15.72 11.53 -41.31
CA ALA A 2 -15.25 11.68 -39.93
C ALA A 2 -14.78 10.31 -39.46
N SER A 3 -13.50 10.21 -39.14
CA SER A 3 -12.91 9.05 -38.47
C SER A 3 -13.58 8.90 -37.11
N THR A 4 -14.45 7.91 -36.98
CA THR A 4 -14.90 7.41 -35.68
C THR A 4 -13.71 6.71 -35.03
N SER A 5 -12.90 7.47 -34.30
CA SER A 5 -12.02 6.91 -33.28
C SER A 5 -12.92 6.17 -32.30
N SER A 6 -12.90 4.83 -32.36
CA SER A 6 -13.36 4.02 -31.25
C SER A 6 -12.42 4.32 -30.09
N THR A 7 -12.84 5.15 -29.15
CA THR A 7 -12.14 5.30 -27.88
C THR A 7 -12.35 4.00 -27.11
N SER A 8 -11.53 2.98 -27.41
CA SER A 8 -11.44 1.80 -26.56
C SER A 8 -10.95 2.26 -25.19
N GLY A 9 -11.68 1.89 -24.13
CA GLY A 9 -11.29 2.22 -22.76
C GLY A 9 -9.90 1.68 -22.40
N VAL A 10 -9.32 2.22 -21.32
CA VAL A 10 -8.04 1.78 -20.77
C VAL A 10 -8.15 0.31 -20.35
N LYS A 11 -7.37 -0.56 -20.99
CA LYS A 11 -7.40 -2.00 -20.74
C LYS A 11 -6.41 -2.38 -19.64
N VAL A 12 -6.93 -2.98 -18.57
CA VAL A 12 -6.16 -3.31 -17.36
C VAL A 12 -5.97 -4.82 -17.24
N ALA A 13 -4.73 -5.28 -17.05
CA ALA A 13 -4.43 -6.64 -16.60
C ALA A 13 -4.03 -6.69 -15.13
N VAL A 14 -4.33 -7.82 -14.48
CA VAL A 14 -3.93 -8.09 -13.08
C VAL A 14 -3.18 -9.40 -13.02
N ALA A 15 -1.86 -9.31 -12.80
CA ALA A 15 -1.00 -10.45 -12.55
C ALA A 15 -1.00 -10.82 -11.06
N GLY A 16 -1.12 -12.11 -10.75
CA GLY A 16 -1.31 -12.56 -9.37
C GLY A 16 -2.76 -12.37 -8.88
N ALA A 17 -3.73 -12.44 -9.80
CA ALA A 17 -5.15 -12.20 -9.55
C ALA A 17 -5.80 -13.15 -8.53
N SER A 18 -5.17 -14.30 -8.20
CA SER A 18 -5.65 -15.21 -7.16
C SER A 18 -5.17 -14.88 -5.74
N GLY A 19 -4.25 -13.92 -5.58
CA GLY A 19 -3.77 -13.45 -4.28
C GLY A 19 -4.70 -12.40 -3.65
N TYR A 20 -4.50 -12.07 -2.37
CA TYR A 20 -5.32 -11.05 -1.71
C TYR A 20 -5.18 -9.65 -2.31
N ALA A 21 -3.96 -9.24 -2.71
CA ALA A 21 -3.73 -7.96 -3.39
C ALA A 21 -4.48 -7.89 -4.73
N GLY A 22 -4.34 -8.93 -5.57
CA GLY A 22 -5.04 -9.02 -6.86
C GLY A 22 -6.56 -9.00 -6.70
N GLY A 23 -7.10 -9.78 -5.77
CA GLY A 23 -8.53 -9.77 -5.47
C GLY A 23 -9.04 -8.40 -4.99
N GLU A 24 -8.26 -7.69 -4.16
CA GLU A 24 -8.64 -6.35 -3.70
C GLU A 24 -8.58 -5.29 -4.81
N ILE A 25 -7.55 -5.34 -5.67
CA ILE A 25 -7.48 -4.48 -6.87
C ILE A 25 -8.73 -4.72 -7.74
N LEU A 26 -9.07 -5.98 -8.01
CA LEU A 26 -10.26 -6.32 -8.80
C LEU A 26 -11.56 -5.85 -8.13
N ARG A 27 -11.67 -5.93 -6.80
CA ARG A 27 -12.81 -5.38 -6.05
C ARG A 27 -12.96 -3.88 -6.29
N LEU A 28 -11.85 -3.13 -6.21
CA LEU A 28 -11.83 -1.68 -6.42
C LEU A 28 -12.13 -1.32 -7.88
N LEU A 29 -11.53 -2.03 -8.85
CA LEU A 29 -11.80 -1.84 -10.28
C LEU A 29 -13.27 -2.12 -10.61
N CYS A 30 -13.88 -3.16 -10.02
CA CYS A 30 -15.32 -3.44 -10.16
C CYS A 30 -16.21 -2.28 -9.66
N GLY A 31 -15.76 -1.55 -8.63
CA GLY A 31 -16.43 -0.37 -8.09
C GLY A 31 -16.05 0.95 -8.77
N HIS A 32 -15.09 0.94 -9.69
CA HIS A 32 -14.53 2.15 -10.28
C HIS A 32 -15.53 2.79 -11.26
N PRO A 33 -15.76 4.11 -11.21
CA PRO A 33 -16.73 4.78 -12.10
C PRO A 33 -16.37 4.60 -13.59
N ARG A 34 -15.07 4.53 -13.92
CA ARG A 34 -14.59 4.30 -15.29
C ARG A 34 -14.95 2.94 -15.88
N LEU A 35 -15.07 1.91 -15.04
CA LEU A 35 -15.57 0.61 -15.52
C LEU A 35 -17.04 0.73 -15.95
N ARG A 36 -17.83 1.52 -15.21
CA ARG A 36 -19.25 1.75 -15.51
C ARG A 36 -19.47 2.64 -16.73
N SER A 37 -18.59 3.63 -16.96
CA SER A 37 -18.65 4.50 -18.15
C SER A 37 -18.11 3.84 -19.42
N GLY A 38 -17.34 2.75 -19.29
CA GLY A 38 -16.66 2.09 -20.41
C GLY A 38 -15.28 2.67 -20.72
N ASP A 39 -14.80 3.63 -19.91
CA ASP A 39 -13.45 4.21 -20.03
C ASP A 39 -12.35 3.28 -19.47
N LEU A 40 -12.73 2.22 -18.73
CA LEU A 40 -11.85 1.18 -18.21
C LEU A 40 -12.41 -0.20 -18.55
N GLU A 41 -11.55 -1.11 -18.98
CA GLU A 41 -11.86 -2.53 -19.22
C GLU A 41 -10.94 -3.43 -18.39
N ILE A 42 -11.52 -4.43 -17.70
CA ILE A 42 -10.74 -5.47 -17.01
C ILE A 42 -10.40 -6.59 -18.01
N GLY A 43 -9.17 -6.53 -18.52
CA GLY A 43 -8.53 -7.48 -19.42
C GLY A 43 -8.01 -8.73 -18.71
N ALA A 44 -6.80 -9.18 -19.05
CA ALA A 44 -6.23 -10.45 -18.61
C ALA A 44 -6.11 -10.55 -17.08
N LEU A 45 -6.51 -11.70 -16.53
CA LEU A 45 -6.34 -12.04 -15.13
C LEU A 45 -5.40 -13.24 -15.07
N THR A 46 -4.22 -13.08 -14.48
CA THR A 46 -3.21 -14.15 -14.52
C THR A 46 -2.83 -14.63 -13.13
N ALA A 47 -2.39 -15.86 -13.04
CA ALA A 47 -1.81 -16.42 -11.84
C ALA A 47 -0.64 -17.36 -12.19
N GLY A 48 0.26 -17.59 -11.22
CA GLY A 48 1.29 -18.62 -11.35
C GLY A 48 0.68 -20.01 -11.22
N GLY A 49 0.78 -20.63 -10.04
CA GLY A 49 0.30 -22.01 -9.81
C GLY A 49 -1.21 -22.24 -9.87
N ASN A 50 -2.03 -21.24 -10.24
CA ASN A 50 -3.50 -21.35 -10.33
C ASN A 50 -4.04 -21.09 -11.74
N ALA A 51 -3.18 -20.96 -12.76
CA ALA A 51 -3.62 -20.83 -14.14
C ALA A 51 -4.55 -21.99 -14.56
N GLY A 52 -5.51 -21.70 -15.45
CA GLY A 52 -6.55 -22.62 -15.91
C GLY A 52 -7.76 -22.76 -14.98
N THR A 53 -7.71 -22.21 -13.75
CA THR A 53 -8.86 -22.22 -12.83
C THR A 53 -9.72 -20.96 -12.97
N VAL A 54 -10.99 -21.03 -12.58
CA VAL A 54 -11.89 -19.86 -12.58
C VAL A 54 -11.65 -18.96 -11.37
N LEU A 55 -11.74 -17.64 -11.57
CA LEU A 55 -11.53 -16.64 -10.54
C LEU A 55 -12.49 -16.83 -9.35
N GLY A 56 -13.73 -17.24 -9.60
CA GLY A 56 -14.74 -17.47 -8.55
C GLY A 56 -14.34 -18.50 -7.49
N THR A 57 -13.47 -19.47 -7.84
CA THR A 57 -12.90 -20.43 -6.88
C THR A 57 -11.94 -19.74 -5.90
N HIS A 58 -11.28 -18.67 -6.34
CA HIS A 58 -10.31 -17.91 -5.56
C HIS A 58 -10.97 -16.76 -4.81
N HIS A 59 -11.84 -16.02 -5.49
CA HIS A 59 -12.48 -14.83 -4.97
C HIS A 59 -14.00 -14.92 -5.19
N PRO A 60 -14.71 -15.70 -4.37
CA PRO A 60 -16.15 -15.91 -4.52
C PRO A 60 -16.99 -14.63 -4.30
N HIS A 61 -16.38 -13.57 -3.77
CA HIS A 61 -16.99 -12.26 -3.61
C HIS A 61 -16.94 -11.39 -4.89
N LEU A 62 -16.10 -11.74 -5.87
CA LEU A 62 -15.98 -11.02 -7.15
C LEU A 62 -17.00 -11.55 -8.18
N LEU A 63 -18.28 -11.45 -7.85
CA LEU A 63 -19.39 -12.04 -8.63
C LEU A 63 -19.35 -11.66 -10.13
N PRO A 64 -19.11 -10.40 -10.53
CA PRO A 64 -19.10 -10.03 -11.95
C PRO A 64 -17.95 -10.67 -12.76
N LEU A 65 -16.94 -11.19 -12.07
CA LEU A 65 -15.74 -11.78 -12.67
C LEU A 65 -15.62 -13.28 -12.37
N ALA A 66 -16.62 -13.90 -11.74
CA ALA A 66 -16.52 -15.26 -11.20
C ALA A 66 -16.16 -16.32 -12.26
N ASP A 67 -16.68 -16.16 -13.48
CA ASP A 67 -16.46 -17.11 -14.59
C ASP A 67 -15.16 -16.84 -15.38
N ARG A 68 -14.41 -15.78 -15.04
CA ARG A 68 -13.15 -15.47 -15.72
C ARG A 68 -12.11 -16.55 -15.41
N VAL A 69 -11.49 -17.11 -16.45
CA VAL A 69 -10.40 -18.08 -16.29
C VAL A 69 -9.09 -17.33 -16.06
N LEU A 70 -8.31 -17.81 -15.08
CA LEU A 70 -6.97 -17.31 -14.84
C LEU A 70 -6.01 -17.84 -15.90
N GLU A 71 -5.30 -16.95 -16.57
CA GLU A 71 -4.27 -17.28 -17.55
C GLU A 71 -2.89 -17.43 -16.88
N ASP A 72 -1.91 -17.97 -17.60
CA ASP A 72 -0.53 -18.00 -17.13
C ASP A 72 0.02 -16.58 -17.00
N THR A 73 0.76 -16.31 -15.93
CA THR A 73 1.46 -15.03 -15.78
C THR A 73 2.70 -15.01 -16.68
N THR A 74 2.54 -14.52 -17.91
CA THR A 74 3.66 -14.31 -18.85
C THR A 74 3.60 -12.94 -19.50
N PRO A 75 4.73 -12.39 -19.98
CA PRO A 75 4.75 -11.13 -20.72
C PRO A 75 3.83 -11.12 -21.93
N GLU A 76 3.68 -12.26 -22.63
CA GLU A 76 2.85 -12.39 -23.82
C GLU A 76 1.36 -12.21 -23.52
N VAL A 77 0.87 -12.78 -22.41
CA VAL A 77 -0.51 -12.64 -21.95
C VAL A 77 -0.79 -11.21 -21.47
N LEU A 78 0.20 -10.61 -20.80
CA LEU A 78 0.09 -9.25 -20.25
C LEU A 78 0.27 -8.16 -21.32
N ALA A 79 0.92 -8.46 -22.44
CA ALA A 79 1.08 -7.54 -23.56
C ALA A 79 -0.28 -7.08 -24.13
N GLY A 80 -0.32 -5.85 -24.67
CA GLY A 80 -1.53 -5.27 -25.24
C GLY A 80 -2.53 -4.72 -24.21
N HIS A 81 -2.11 -4.60 -22.95
CA HIS A 81 -2.82 -3.87 -21.90
C HIS A 81 -2.13 -2.53 -21.64
N ASP A 82 -2.93 -1.49 -21.41
CA ASP A 82 -2.45 -0.15 -21.11
C ASP A 82 -1.90 -0.06 -19.68
N VAL A 83 -2.53 -0.80 -18.75
CA VAL A 83 -2.13 -0.88 -17.35
C VAL A 83 -1.95 -2.34 -16.93
N VAL A 84 -0.86 -2.63 -16.22
CA VAL A 84 -0.59 -3.94 -15.64
C VAL A 84 -0.29 -3.79 -14.15
N PHE A 85 -1.15 -4.37 -13.32
CA PHE A 85 -0.90 -4.53 -11.89
C PHE A 85 -0.12 -5.82 -11.64
N LEU A 86 0.99 -5.75 -10.88
CA LEU A 86 1.80 -6.91 -10.52
C LEU A 86 1.62 -7.23 -9.02
N GLY A 87 0.74 -8.17 -8.71
CA GLY A 87 0.54 -8.73 -7.37
C GLY A 87 1.40 -9.96 -7.10
N LEU A 88 2.71 -9.87 -7.36
CA LEU A 88 3.62 -11.02 -7.41
C LEU A 88 4.55 -11.09 -6.19
N PRO A 89 5.12 -12.28 -5.89
CA PRO A 89 6.21 -12.39 -4.91
C PRO A 89 7.41 -11.53 -5.30
N HIS A 90 8.20 -11.12 -4.32
CA HIS A 90 9.44 -10.37 -4.56
C HIS A 90 10.42 -11.15 -5.47
N GLY A 91 11.12 -10.43 -6.35
CA GLY A 91 12.05 -10.95 -7.33
C GLY A 91 11.41 -11.43 -8.63
N ALA A 92 10.08 -11.38 -8.76
CA ALA A 92 9.36 -11.84 -9.95
C ALA A 92 8.88 -10.70 -10.86
N SER A 93 8.75 -9.48 -10.34
CA SER A 93 8.18 -8.37 -11.12
C SER A 93 9.19 -7.81 -12.13
N ALA A 94 10.48 -7.77 -11.79
CA ALA A 94 11.52 -7.22 -12.67
C ALA A 94 11.57 -7.87 -14.06
N VAL A 95 11.56 -9.21 -14.11
CA VAL A 95 11.59 -9.96 -15.38
C VAL A 95 10.38 -9.66 -16.27
N ILE A 96 9.19 -9.52 -15.67
CA ILE A 96 7.97 -9.20 -16.42
C ILE A 96 8.01 -7.73 -16.86
N ALA A 97 8.46 -6.84 -15.99
CA ALA A 97 8.51 -5.41 -16.27
C ALA A 97 9.43 -5.07 -17.45
N ASP A 98 10.57 -5.76 -17.56
CA ASP A 98 11.55 -5.58 -18.65
C ASP A 98 11.03 -6.08 -19.99
N ALA A 99 10.12 -7.05 -19.98
CA ALA A 99 9.53 -7.63 -21.19
C ALA A 99 8.31 -6.86 -21.73
N LEU A 100 7.71 -5.99 -20.91
CA LEU A 100 6.55 -5.19 -21.30
C LEU A 100 6.96 -3.84 -21.92
N PRO A 101 6.18 -3.31 -22.87
CA PRO A 101 6.48 -2.03 -23.50
C PRO A 101 6.68 -0.88 -22.49
N PRO A 102 7.59 0.08 -22.75
CA PRO A 102 7.74 1.27 -21.92
C PRO A 102 6.45 2.10 -21.78
N THR A 103 5.55 1.98 -22.76
CA THR A 103 4.25 2.68 -22.80
C THR A 103 3.20 2.06 -21.87
N THR A 104 3.36 0.81 -21.45
CA THR A 104 2.46 0.17 -20.49
C THR A 104 2.70 0.77 -19.11
N LEU A 105 1.66 1.24 -18.45
CA LEU A 105 1.73 1.66 -17.05
C LEU A 105 1.85 0.40 -16.16
N ILE A 106 2.99 0.24 -15.50
CA ILE A 106 3.21 -0.90 -14.59
C ILE A 106 3.12 -0.44 -13.15
N ILE A 107 2.25 -1.10 -12.38
CA ILE A 107 2.02 -0.81 -10.97
C ILE A 107 2.39 -2.07 -10.18
N ASP A 108 3.57 -2.06 -9.57
CA ASP A 108 4.10 -3.21 -8.84
C ASP A 108 3.71 -3.16 -7.36
N CYS A 109 2.92 -4.14 -6.92
CA CYS A 109 2.59 -4.35 -5.52
C CYS A 109 3.69 -5.10 -4.74
N GLY A 110 4.67 -5.64 -5.44
CA GLY A 110 5.89 -6.21 -4.89
C GLY A 110 6.85 -5.16 -4.33
N ALA A 111 8.05 -5.61 -3.94
CA ALA A 111 9.05 -4.77 -3.28
C ALA A 111 10.22 -4.37 -4.20
N ASP A 112 10.33 -4.97 -5.38
CA ASP A 112 11.53 -5.00 -6.22
C ASP A 112 12.05 -3.60 -6.58
N PHE A 113 11.15 -2.62 -6.67
CA PHE A 113 11.45 -1.26 -7.10
C PHE A 113 11.26 -0.19 -6.00
N ARG A 114 11.06 -0.60 -4.74
CA ARG A 114 10.78 0.34 -3.63
C ARG A 114 12.03 1.00 -3.05
N LEU A 115 13.09 0.22 -2.86
CA LEU A 115 14.32 0.70 -2.24
C LEU A 115 15.19 1.40 -3.27
N ARG A 116 15.73 2.57 -2.92
CA ARG A 116 16.66 3.35 -3.75
C ARG A 116 18.10 2.87 -3.57
N ASP A 117 18.42 2.41 -2.38
CA ASP A 117 19.76 1.95 -2.02
C ASP A 117 19.92 0.44 -2.32
N ALA A 118 20.88 0.13 -3.19
CA ALA A 118 21.18 -1.25 -3.58
C ALA A 118 21.79 -2.09 -2.44
N GLY A 119 22.50 -1.45 -1.49
CA GLY A 119 23.06 -2.09 -0.31
C GLY A 119 21.96 -2.54 0.65
N GLU A 120 20.99 -1.68 0.93
CA GLU A 120 19.78 -2.01 1.70
C GLU A 120 18.97 -3.12 1.03
N TRP A 121 18.80 -3.06 -0.31
CA TRP A 121 18.18 -4.18 -1.04
C TRP A 121 18.92 -5.50 -0.80
N THR A 122 20.24 -5.51 -0.99
CA THR A 122 21.08 -6.70 -0.81
C THR A 122 21.00 -7.23 0.62
N ALA A 123 20.97 -6.34 1.62
CA ALA A 123 20.92 -6.72 3.03
C ALA A 123 19.58 -7.37 3.43
N TYR A 124 18.45 -6.92 2.87
CA TYR A 124 17.11 -7.37 3.28
C TYR A 124 16.48 -8.42 2.36
N TYR A 125 16.80 -8.40 1.08
CA TYR A 125 16.22 -9.28 0.06
C TYR A 125 17.26 -10.22 -0.54
N GLY A 126 18.52 -9.80 -0.63
CA GLY A 126 19.55 -10.49 -1.39
C GLY A 126 19.33 -10.39 -2.90
N GLY A 127 20.26 -10.93 -3.68
CA GLY A 127 20.21 -10.85 -5.15
C GLY A 127 20.48 -9.44 -5.69
N ASP A 128 20.28 -9.27 -7.00
CA ASP A 128 20.56 -8.01 -7.69
C ASP A 128 19.45 -6.98 -7.47
N HIS A 129 19.83 -5.72 -7.29
CA HIS A 129 18.88 -4.62 -7.15
C HIS A 129 18.32 -4.24 -8.52
N ALA A 130 17.00 -4.37 -8.69
CA ALA A 130 16.31 -4.12 -9.95
C ALA A 130 16.19 -2.62 -10.30
N GLY A 131 16.58 -1.73 -9.39
CA GLY A 131 16.42 -0.28 -9.50
C GLY A 131 15.26 0.22 -8.65
N THR A 132 14.78 1.43 -8.95
CA THR A 132 13.71 2.06 -8.18
C THR A 132 12.73 2.80 -9.08
N TRP A 133 11.45 2.78 -8.71
CA TRP A 133 10.37 3.49 -9.40
C TRP A 133 9.74 4.54 -8.48
N PRO A 134 9.01 5.53 -9.03
CA PRO A 134 8.11 6.37 -8.26
C PRO A 134 7.31 5.58 -7.23
N TYR A 135 7.40 6.02 -5.98
CA TYR A 135 6.81 5.31 -4.84
C TYR A 135 5.34 5.70 -4.71
N GLY A 136 4.42 4.74 -4.73
CA GLY A 136 2.96 4.95 -4.80
C GLY A 136 2.31 5.44 -3.50
N LEU A 137 2.88 6.46 -2.86
CA LEU A 137 2.33 7.13 -1.67
C LEU A 137 2.13 8.62 -1.98
N PRO A 138 1.00 9.03 -2.60
CA PRO A 138 0.78 10.39 -3.09
C PRO A 138 0.96 11.49 -2.04
N GLU A 139 0.63 11.18 -0.79
CA GLU A 139 0.68 12.12 0.34
C GLU A 139 2.10 12.47 0.81
N LEU A 140 3.14 11.87 0.21
CA LEU A 140 4.52 12.32 0.41
C LEU A 140 4.75 13.69 -0.27
N PRO A 141 5.49 14.63 0.36
CA PRO A 141 5.78 15.93 -0.21
C PRO A 141 6.29 15.86 -1.66
N GLY A 142 5.58 16.52 -2.59
CA GLY A 142 5.92 16.57 -4.01
C GLY A 142 5.66 15.28 -4.81
N ASN A 143 5.32 14.18 -4.16
CA ASN A 143 5.26 12.87 -4.79
C ASN A 143 4.02 12.67 -5.67
N ARG A 144 2.92 13.36 -5.36
CA ARG A 144 1.72 13.39 -6.20
C ARG A 144 2.00 13.85 -7.63
N GLU A 145 2.85 14.86 -7.83
CA GLU A 145 3.23 15.31 -9.18
C GLU A 145 4.12 14.30 -9.89
N VAL A 146 5.05 13.66 -9.17
CA VAL A 146 5.88 12.57 -9.73
C VAL A 146 5.02 11.43 -10.26
N LEU A 147 3.93 11.08 -9.55
CA LEU A 147 3.04 9.99 -9.94
C LEU A 147 2.16 10.30 -11.16
N LYS A 148 1.85 11.58 -11.44
CA LYS A 148 1.07 11.96 -12.63
C LYS A 148 1.80 11.68 -13.93
N ASP A 149 3.12 11.80 -13.93
CA ASP A 149 3.98 11.55 -15.09
C ASP A 149 4.57 10.12 -15.11
N ALA A 150 4.19 9.28 -14.14
CA ALA A 150 4.79 7.97 -13.97
C ALA A 150 4.20 6.93 -14.93
N SER A 151 5.06 6.20 -15.64
CA SER A 151 4.70 4.95 -16.34
C SER A 151 5.08 3.69 -15.55
N ARG A 152 5.69 3.86 -14.38
CA ARG A 152 6.18 2.81 -13.49
C ARG A 152 5.96 3.25 -12.06
N ILE A 153 5.32 2.41 -11.24
CA ILE A 153 4.97 2.74 -9.86
C ILE A 153 5.30 1.56 -8.95
N ALA A 154 6.05 1.80 -7.89
CA ALA A 154 6.28 0.86 -6.81
C ALA A 154 5.29 1.15 -5.67
N VAL A 155 4.28 0.31 -5.50
CA VAL A 155 3.28 0.47 -4.44
C VAL A 155 3.95 0.23 -3.09
N PRO A 156 3.71 1.08 -2.08
CA PRO A 156 4.25 0.94 -0.73
C PRO A 156 3.90 -0.39 -0.07
N GLY A 157 4.72 -0.80 0.89
CA GLY A 157 4.35 -1.80 1.87
C GLY A 157 3.23 -1.29 2.79
N CYS A 158 2.41 -2.21 3.27
CA CYS A 158 1.27 -1.90 4.12
C CYS A 158 1.66 -1.26 5.47
N TYR A 159 2.70 -1.78 6.13
CA TYR A 159 3.24 -1.16 7.35
C TYR A 159 3.95 0.18 7.09
N PRO A 160 4.82 0.30 6.06
CA PRO A 160 5.40 1.57 5.65
C PRO A 160 4.35 2.65 5.45
N THR A 161 3.26 2.36 4.73
CA THR A 161 2.19 3.32 4.46
C THR A 161 1.74 4.07 5.72
N VAL A 162 1.25 3.33 6.72
CA VAL A 162 0.72 3.96 7.94
C VAL A 162 1.84 4.52 8.84
N SER A 163 3.00 3.87 8.89
CA SER A 163 4.10 4.29 9.76
C SER A 163 4.73 5.60 9.27
N ILE A 164 4.91 5.72 7.95
CA ILE A 164 5.41 6.94 7.31
C ILE A 164 4.41 8.06 7.53
N LEU A 165 3.13 7.88 7.21
CA LEU A 165 2.11 8.92 7.42
C LEU A 165 1.93 9.29 8.91
N SER A 166 2.24 8.39 9.83
CA SER A 166 2.18 8.66 11.27
C SER A 166 3.39 9.44 11.80
N LEU A 167 4.54 9.44 11.11
CA LEU A 167 5.79 10.03 11.61
C LEU A 167 6.28 11.21 10.77
N LEU A 168 5.95 11.21 9.48
CA LEU A 168 6.44 12.15 8.48
C LEU A 168 6.24 13.62 8.90
N PRO A 169 5.06 14.08 9.38
CA PRO A 169 4.88 15.49 9.73
C PRO A 169 5.81 15.94 10.86
N ALA A 170 5.94 15.12 11.91
CA ALA A 170 6.77 15.46 13.06
C ALA A 170 8.27 15.45 12.75
N ILE A 171 8.71 14.48 11.95
CA ILE A 171 10.10 14.34 11.52
C ILE A 171 10.48 15.48 10.56
N ALA A 172 9.64 15.78 9.57
CA ALA A 172 9.88 16.87 8.61
C ALA A 172 9.87 18.26 9.28
N ALA A 173 9.05 18.46 10.31
CA ALA A 173 9.01 19.71 11.07
C ALA A 173 10.14 19.83 12.11
N GLY A 174 10.98 18.79 12.28
CA GLY A 174 12.06 18.78 13.28
C GLY A 174 11.59 18.80 14.73
N ILE A 175 10.33 18.45 15.00
CA ILE A 175 9.77 18.43 16.36
C ILE A 175 9.95 17.08 17.06
N ALA A 176 10.40 16.05 16.34
CA ALA A 176 10.67 14.72 16.87
C ALA A 176 12.10 14.28 16.57
N ASP A 177 12.69 13.53 17.50
CA ASP A 177 14.02 12.93 17.36
C ASP A 177 14.04 11.90 16.21
N PRO A 178 15.12 11.83 15.40
CA PRO A 178 15.22 10.93 14.25
C PRO A 178 15.50 9.46 14.62
N HIS A 179 15.28 9.05 15.87
CA HIS A 179 15.23 7.65 16.31
C HIS A 179 13.80 7.29 16.68
N VAL A 180 13.12 6.60 15.76
CA VAL A 180 11.69 6.29 15.88
C VAL A 180 11.47 4.83 16.24
N THR A 181 10.44 4.57 17.03
CA THR A 181 9.95 3.22 17.32
C THR A 181 8.56 3.04 16.74
N VAL A 182 8.33 1.91 16.08
CA VAL A 182 7.05 1.53 15.49
C VAL A 182 6.69 0.14 15.97
N VAL A 183 5.58 0.04 16.70
CA VAL A 183 4.95 -1.23 17.03
C VAL A 183 3.63 -1.29 16.31
N ALA A 184 3.46 -2.23 15.38
CA ALA A 184 2.30 -2.27 14.51
C ALA A 184 1.61 -3.63 14.54
N VAL A 185 0.32 -3.61 14.84
CA VAL A 185 -0.55 -4.79 14.84
C VAL A 185 -1.18 -4.93 13.45
N SER A 186 -1.14 -6.12 12.84
CA SER A 186 -1.74 -6.38 11.54
C SER A 186 -2.64 -7.61 11.55
N GLY A 187 -3.69 -7.55 10.74
CA GLY A 187 -4.46 -8.73 10.37
C GLY A 187 -3.67 -9.70 9.50
N ALA A 188 -4.08 -10.96 9.50
CA ALA A 188 -3.36 -12.05 8.86
C ALA A 188 -3.32 -11.98 7.33
N SER A 189 -4.22 -11.24 6.68
CA SER A 189 -4.19 -11.07 5.22
C SER A 189 -2.91 -10.42 4.70
N GLY A 190 -2.21 -9.63 5.52
CA GLY A 190 -0.93 -9.03 5.19
C GLY A 190 0.21 -10.06 5.00
N ALA A 191 0.05 -11.28 5.53
CA ALA A 191 1.01 -12.38 5.33
C ALA A 191 0.82 -13.12 3.99
N GLY A 192 -0.17 -12.72 3.19
CA GLY A 192 -0.50 -13.32 1.90
C GLY A 192 -1.45 -14.52 2.02
N ARG A 193 -1.66 -15.19 0.89
CA ARG A 193 -2.67 -16.26 0.73
C ARG A 193 -2.08 -17.67 0.65
N SER A 194 -0.76 -17.80 0.66
CA SER A 194 -0.11 -19.11 0.65
C SER A 194 -0.38 -19.86 1.97
N PRO A 195 -0.79 -21.13 1.92
CA PRO A 195 -1.04 -21.90 3.13
C PRO A 195 0.28 -22.16 3.86
N LYS A 196 0.33 -21.76 5.14
CA LYS A 196 1.44 -22.02 6.06
C LYS A 196 0.87 -22.41 7.40
N VAL A 197 1.53 -23.32 8.12
CA VAL A 197 1.06 -23.81 9.42
C VAL A 197 0.81 -22.64 10.37
N ASP A 198 1.73 -21.68 10.42
CA ASP A 198 1.68 -20.51 11.30
C ASP A 198 0.61 -19.45 10.93
N LEU A 199 -0.12 -19.67 9.84
CA LEU A 199 -1.25 -18.87 9.37
C LEU A 199 -2.58 -19.65 9.37
N LEU A 200 -2.59 -20.91 9.83
CA LEU A 200 -3.83 -21.67 9.98
C LEU A 200 -4.72 -21.02 11.05
N ALA A 201 -6.04 -21.21 10.91
CA ALA A 201 -7.02 -20.65 11.83
C ALA A 201 -6.76 -21.05 13.29
N SER A 202 -6.33 -22.30 13.54
CA SER A 202 -6.00 -22.79 14.88
C SER A 202 -4.80 -22.09 15.52
N GLU A 203 -3.85 -21.60 14.72
CA GLU A 203 -2.65 -20.92 15.21
C GLU A 203 -2.87 -19.42 15.38
N VAL A 204 -3.74 -18.82 14.57
CA VAL A 204 -4.00 -17.37 14.55
C VAL A 204 -5.13 -16.97 15.50
N ILE A 205 -6.25 -17.69 15.53
CA ILE A 205 -7.44 -17.30 16.31
C ILE A 205 -7.11 -17.34 17.81
N GLY A 206 -7.39 -16.23 18.50
CA GLY A 206 -7.15 -16.11 19.95
C GLY A 206 -5.70 -15.88 20.35
N SER A 207 -4.79 -15.65 19.39
CA SER A 207 -3.37 -15.44 19.64
C SER A 207 -2.86 -14.14 18.98
N ALA A 208 -1.85 -13.53 19.59
CA ALA A 208 -1.09 -12.44 18.99
C ALA A 208 0.41 -12.72 19.17
N ARG A 209 1.21 -12.46 18.13
CA ARG A 209 2.66 -12.75 18.16
C ARG A 209 3.47 -11.72 17.39
N ALA A 210 4.59 -11.30 17.98
CA ALA A 210 5.60 -10.53 17.26
C ALA A 210 6.33 -11.41 16.24
N TYR A 211 6.81 -10.81 15.16
CA TYR A 211 7.65 -11.49 14.16
C TYR A 211 8.60 -10.49 13.51
N GLY A 212 9.69 -10.95 12.89
CA GLY A 212 10.64 -10.06 12.19
C GLY A 212 11.25 -8.94 13.05
N VAL A 213 11.35 -9.14 14.36
CA VAL A 213 11.87 -8.16 15.33
C VAL A 213 13.40 -8.05 15.24
N GLY A 214 13.94 -6.91 15.66
CA GLY A 214 15.40 -6.69 15.71
C GLY A 214 15.95 -6.12 14.40
N GLY A 215 15.16 -5.34 13.68
CA GLY A 215 15.58 -4.67 12.44
C GLY A 215 15.61 -5.58 11.22
N VAL A 216 15.10 -6.82 11.30
CA VAL A 216 15.17 -7.78 10.18
C VAL A 216 13.93 -7.78 9.28
N HIS A 217 12.83 -7.16 9.70
CA HIS A 217 11.65 -7.08 8.84
C HIS A 217 11.94 -6.17 7.65
N ARG A 218 11.64 -6.64 6.44
CA ARG A 218 11.94 -6.00 5.15
C ARG A 218 11.26 -4.66 4.86
N HIS A 219 10.40 -4.21 5.77
CA HIS A 219 9.74 -2.89 5.70
C HIS A 219 10.47 -1.83 6.54
N THR A 220 11.41 -2.24 7.39
CA THR A 220 12.26 -1.32 8.17
C THR A 220 13.04 -0.33 7.27
N PRO A 221 13.75 -0.77 6.21
CA PRO A 221 14.51 0.16 5.37
C PRO A 221 13.59 1.07 4.56
N GLU A 222 12.39 0.61 4.22
CA GLU A 222 11.39 1.39 3.50
C GLU A 222 10.86 2.58 4.34
N ILE A 223 10.57 2.33 5.62
CA ILE A 223 10.20 3.40 6.58
C ILE A 223 11.37 4.37 6.76
N SER A 224 12.57 3.84 7.00
CA SER A 224 13.78 4.66 7.22
C SER A 224 14.08 5.54 6.01
N GLN A 225 14.00 4.99 4.78
CA GLN A 225 14.23 5.72 3.54
C GLN A 225 13.30 6.93 3.40
N ALA A 226 12.00 6.72 3.59
CA ALA A 226 11.01 7.79 3.42
C ALA A 226 11.16 8.89 4.49
N LEU A 227 11.36 8.50 5.75
CA LEU A 227 11.54 9.47 6.83
C LEU A 227 12.87 10.21 6.71
N SER A 228 13.96 9.54 6.31
CA SER A 228 15.26 10.18 6.13
C SER A 228 15.23 11.20 4.99
N ALA A 229 14.51 10.90 3.91
CA ALA A 229 14.33 11.84 2.80
C ALA A 229 13.58 13.09 3.24
N ALA A 230 12.56 12.96 4.09
CA ALA A 230 11.78 14.09 4.59
C ALA A 230 12.50 14.91 5.67
N ALA A 231 13.38 14.27 6.45
CA ALA A 231 14.17 14.92 7.49
C ALA A 231 15.44 15.59 6.96
N GLU A 232 15.83 15.29 5.71
CA GLU A 232 17.14 15.62 5.13
C GLU A 232 18.32 15.13 6.00
N GLN A 233 18.12 14.07 6.78
CA GLN A 233 19.10 13.45 7.67
C GLN A 233 18.74 11.98 7.91
N PRO A 234 19.69 11.11 8.32
CA PRO A 234 19.40 9.72 8.61
C PRO A 234 18.38 9.55 9.75
N VAL A 235 17.34 8.76 9.51
CA VAL A 235 16.33 8.36 10.50
C VAL A 235 16.46 6.87 10.77
N THR A 236 16.64 6.49 12.03
CA THR A 236 16.71 5.07 12.44
C THR A 236 15.36 4.58 12.93
N VAL A 237 15.02 3.34 12.59
CA VAL A 237 13.69 2.77 12.84
C VAL A 237 13.82 1.47 13.63
N SER A 238 13.25 1.43 14.84
CA SER A 238 12.97 0.19 15.56
C SER A 238 11.56 -0.28 15.22
N PHE A 239 11.44 -1.30 14.36
CA PHE A 239 10.14 -1.81 13.91
C PHE A 239 9.83 -3.20 14.48
N THR A 240 8.66 -3.32 15.09
CA THR A 240 8.11 -4.58 15.63
C THR A 240 6.69 -4.80 15.10
N PRO A 241 6.51 -5.66 14.09
CA PRO A 241 5.19 -6.07 13.66
C PRO A 241 4.63 -7.18 14.55
N ILE A 242 3.32 -7.12 14.78
CA ILE A 242 2.55 -8.06 15.58
C ILE A 242 1.42 -8.62 14.72
N LEU A 243 1.40 -9.93 14.51
CA LEU A 243 0.27 -10.61 13.90
C LEU A 243 -0.86 -10.72 14.93
N ALA A 244 -2.08 -10.29 14.58
CA ALA A 244 -3.26 -10.32 15.43
C ALA A 244 -4.38 -11.22 14.86
N PRO A 245 -5.34 -11.65 15.70
CA PRO A 245 -6.43 -12.54 15.31
C PRO A 245 -7.55 -11.78 14.57
N MET A 246 -7.18 -11.03 13.54
CA MET A 246 -8.08 -10.28 12.67
C MET A 246 -7.71 -10.51 11.21
N ALA A 247 -8.68 -10.42 10.30
CA ALA A 247 -8.40 -10.66 8.88
C ALA A 247 -7.66 -9.46 8.24
N ARG A 248 -8.15 -8.25 8.50
CA ARG A 248 -7.67 -6.99 7.90
C ARG A 248 -7.37 -5.94 8.97
N GLY A 249 -6.68 -4.89 8.54
CA GLY A 249 -6.32 -3.72 9.34
C GLY A 249 -4.85 -3.73 9.74
N ILE A 250 -4.25 -2.53 9.83
CA ILE A 250 -3.04 -2.28 10.62
C ILE A 250 -3.33 -1.16 11.61
N LEU A 251 -2.93 -1.37 12.87
CA LEU A 251 -2.85 -0.32 13.89
C LEU A 251 -1.38 -0.11 14.26
N ALA A 252 -0.79 1.01 13.86
CA ALA A 252 0.59 1.35 14.15
C ALA A 252 0.66 2.35 15.30
N THR A 253 1.37 2.00 16.37
CA THR A 253 1.78 2.93 17.41
C THR A 253 3.21 3.36 17.12
N CYS A 254 3.37 4.61 16.74
CA CYS A 254 4.62 5.23 16.36
C CYS A 254 5.04 6.23 17.45
N THR A 255 6.30 6.13 17.91
CA THR A 255 6.81 6.97 18.99
C THR A 255 8.19 7.52 18.67
N ALA A 256 8.44 8.74 19.13
CA ALA A 256 9.75 9.39 19.06
C ALA A 256 9.90 10.35 20.25
N ARG A 257 11.14 10.63 20.67
CA ARG A 257 11.36 11.68 21.68
C ARG A 257 10.98 13.04 21.11
N THR A 258 10.41 13.91 21.94
CA THR A 258 10.03 15.27 21.53
C THR A 258 10.14 16.25 22.71
N GLY A 259 10.40 17.51 22.40
CA GLY A 259 10.22 18.63 23.34
C GLY A 259 8.95 19.44 23.09
N ALA A 260 8.17 19.10 22.07
CA ALA A 260 6.93 19.80 21.72
C ALA A 260 5.81 19.40 22.68
N THR A 261 4.88 20.33 22.88
CA THR A 261 3.59 20.08 23.55
C THR A 261 2.64 19.29 22.64
N ALA A 262 1.60 18.69 23.23
CA ALA A 262 0.56 17.99 22.45
C ALA A 262 -0.13 18.92 21.44
N ALA A 263 -0.35 20.19 21.80
CA ALA A 263 -0.96 21.18 20.92
C ALA A 263 -0.06 21.55 19.73
N GLU A 264 1.24 21.77 19.96
CA GLU A 264 2.22 22.04 18.89
C GLU A 264 2.33 20.86 17.94
N ALA A 265 2.45 19.64 18.49
CA ALA A 265 2.49 18.42 17.67
C ALA A 265 1.23 18.31 16.83
N ARG A 266 0.04 18.43 17.42
CA ARG A 266 -1.23 18.35 16.69
C ARG A 266 -1.35 19.37 15.56
N ALA A 267 -0.96 20.63 15.80
CA ALA A 267 -0.99 21.68 14.78
C ALA A 267 -0.12 21.34 13.56
N VAL A 268 1.02 20.66 13.75
CA VAL A 268 1.86 20.18 12.64
C VAL A 268 1.12 19.15 11.78
N TYR A 269 0.42 18.19 12.39
CA TYR A 269 -0.33 17.17 11.65
C TYR A 269 -1.57 17.75 10.95
N GLU A 270 -2.32 18.60 11.64
CA GLU A 270 -3.49 19.26 11.05
C GLU A 270 -3.09 20.11 9.84
N LYS A 271 -1.97 20.82 9.91
CA LYS A 271 -1.42 21.55 8.76
C LYS A 271 -0.96 20.60 7.65
N ALA A 272 -0.25 19.53 7.97
CA ALA A 272 0.32 18.62 6.98
C ALA A 272 -0.76 17.88 6.17
N TYR A 273 -1.91 17.58 6.80
CA TYR A 273 -2.99 16.79 6.20
C TYR A 273 -4.28 17.57 5.98
N ALA A 274 -4.25 18.91 6.03
CA ALA A 274 -5.43 19.76 5.85
C ALA A 274 -6.12 19.53 4.48
N ASP A 275 -5.31 19.33 3.44
CA ASP A 275 -5.76 19.17 2.05
C ASP A 275 -5.72 17.70 1.58
N GLU A 276 -5.44 16.75 2.48
CA GLU A 276 -5.39 15.33 2.14
C GLU A 276 -6.75 14.66 2.36
N GLU A 277 -7.32 14.10 1.29
CA GLU A 277 -8.63 13.46 1.34
C GLU A 277 -8.62 12.15 2.14
N PHE A 278 -7.55 11.35 1.99
CA PHE A 278 -7.48 10.03 2.59
C PHE A 278 -6.85 10.01 3.98
N VAL A 279 -6.22 11.09 4.45
CA VAL A 279 -5.53 11.12 5.74
C VAL A 279 -6.29 12.00 6.73
N HIS A 280 -6.88 11.38 7.74
CA HIS A 280 -7.72 12.06 8.71
C HIS A 280 -7.06 12.13 10.09
N VAL A 281 -6.66 13.33 10.51
CA VAL A 281 -6.25 13.59 11.89
C VAL A 281 -7.51 13.67 12.74
N LEU A 282 -7.71 12.68 13.63
CA LEU A 282 -8.89 12.60 14.48
C LEU A 282 -8.92 13.78 15.48
N PRO A 283 -10.11 14.21 15.94
CA PRO A 283 -10.24 15.20 17.01
C PRO A 283 -9.42 14.86 18.25
N GLU A 284 -9.03 15.88 19.01
CA GLU A 284 -8.28 15.70 20.26
C GLU A 284 -8.98 14.70 21.20
N GLY A 285 -8.18 13.83 21.83
CA GLY A 285 -8.66 12.79 22.73
C GLY A 285 -9.30 11.57 22.04
N ARG A 286 -9.41 11.56 20.70
CA ARG A 286 -9.88 10.38 19.95
C ARG A 286 -8.70 9.59 19.39
N LEU A 287 -8.84 8.27 19.41
CA LEU A 287 -7.86 7.32 18.88
C LEU A 287 -8.48 6.49 17.75
N PRO A 288 -7.69 6.11 16.74
CA PRO A 288 -8.21 5.32 15.64
C PRO A 288 -8.39 3.86 16.06
N ALA A 289 -9.31 3.19 15.37
CA ALA A 289 -9.52 1.75 15.46
C ALA A 289 -9.58 1.18 14.04
N THR A 290 -8.93 0.03 13.81
CA THR A 290 -8.86 -0.57 12.46
C THR A 290 -10.24 -0.84 11.87
N GLY A 291 -11.22 -1.27 12.68
CA GLY A 291 -12.60 -1.50 12.22
C GLY A 291 -13.23 -0.30 11.51
N SER A 292 -12.86 0.93 11.89
CA SER A 292 -13.41 2.15 11.28
C SER A 292 -12.89 2.47 9.88
N VAL A 293 -11.82 1.80 9.42
CA VAL A 293 -11.18 2.05 8.12
C VAL A 293 -11.19 0.83 7.19
N ILE A 294 -11.64 -0.34 7.67
CA ILE A 294 -11.72 -1.57 6.85
C ILE A 294 -12.54 -1.33 5.58
N GLY A 295 -12.03 -1.78 4.44
CA GLY A 295 -12.64 -1.64 3.11
C GLY A 295 -12.50 -0.26 2.47
N SER A 296 -11.97 0.73 3.19
CA SER A 296 -11.77 2.11 2.73
C SER A 296 -10.31 2.39 2.39
N ASN A 297 -10.07 3.43 1.60
CA ASN A 297 -8.73 3.95 1.34
C ASN A 297 -8.27 4.97 2.41
N ALA A 298 -9.01 5.13 3.51
CA ALA A 298 -8.69 6.09 4.55
C ALA A 298 -7.55 5.63 5.48
N VAL A 299 -6.85 6.62 6.02
CA VAL A 299 -5.93 6.54 7.14
C VAL A 299 -6.49 7.43 8.25
N GLN A 300 -6.56 6.92 9.47
CA GLN A 300 -6.90 7.73 10.64
C GLN A 300 -5.72 7.85 11.57
N LEU A 301 -5.43 9.05 12.05
CA LEU A 301 -4.31 9.35 12.95
C LEU A 301 -4.82 9.97 14.26
N GLY A 302 -4.38 9.43 15.39
CA GLY A 302 -4.48 10.07 16.71
C GLY A 302 -3.10 10.53 17.15
N VAL A 303 -2.96 11.81 17.52
CA VAL A 303 -1.67 12.43 17.87
C VAL A 303 -1.73 12.95 19.29
N THR A 304 -0.73 12.61 20.11
CA THR A 304 -0.59 13.13 21.48
C THR A 304 0.89 13.16 21.89
N VAL A 305 1.19 13.85 22.98
CA VAL A 305 2.50 13.81 23.63
C VAL A 305 2.32 13.31 25.06
N ASP A 306 3.11 12.31 25.45
CA ASP A 306 3.34 11.99 26.87
C ASP A 306 4.38 12.96 27.41
N GLU A 307 3.93 14.04 28.05
CA GLU A 307 4.79 15.11 28.56
C GLU A 307 5.74 14.62 29.65
N ARG A 308 5.35 13.62 30.45
CA ARG A 308 6.21 13.07 31.51
C ARG A 308 7.34 12.24 30.92
N ALA A 309 7.05 11.50 29.85
CA ALA A 309 8.04 10.71 29.13
C ALA A 309 8.82 11.51 28.07
N GLY A 310 8.40 12.74 27.75
CA GLY A 310 8.95 13.52 26.64
C GLY A 310 8.83 12.79 25.29
N THR A 311 7.69 12.14 25.07
CA THR A 311 7.49 11.21 23.95
C THR A 311 6.27 11.60 23.12
N LEU A 312 6.49 11.84 21.83
CA LEU A 312 5.43 11.91 20.83
C LEU A 312 4.87 10.52 20.64
N VAL A 313 3.53 10.40 20.64
CA VAL A 313 2.81 9.18 20.31
C VAL A 313 1.83 9.48 19.21
N VAL A 314 1.98 8.79 18.08
CA VAL A 314 1.03 8.81 16.98
C VAL A 314 0.51 7.41 16.74
N VAL A 315 -0.80 7.25 16.83
CA VAL A 315 -1.48 6.00 16.51
C VAL A 315 -2.12 6.16 15.14
N GLY A 316 -1.79 5.29 14.19
CA GLY A 316 -2.36 5.27 12.85
C GLY A 316 -3.14 3.99 12.58
N ALA A 317 -4.29 4.08 11.92
CA ALA A 317 -5.05 2.93 11.42
C ALA A 317 -5.26 3.00 9.91
N VAL A 318 -5.13 1.85 9.25
CA VAL A 318 -5.38 1.67 7.81
C VAL A 318 -5.97 0.29 7.53
N ASP A 319 -6.73 0.12 6.44
CA ASP A 319 -6.93 -1.22 5.86
C ASP A 319 -5.66 -1.65 5.11
N ASN A 320 -5.03 -2.73 5.57
CA ASN A 320 -3.77 -3.22 5.03
C ASN A 320 -3.86 -3.69 3.57
N LEU A 321 -5.04 -4.11 3.10
CA LEU A 321 -5.27 -4.53 1.72
C LEU A 321 -5.76 -3.37 0.85
N THR A 322 -6.51 -2.41 1.40
CA THR A 322 -6.91 -1.21 0.65
C THR A 322 -5.77 -0.19 0.65
N LYS A 323 -5.79 0.87 1.48
CA LYS A 323 -4.74 1.91 1.43
C LYS A 323 -3.33 1.39 1.68
N GLY A 324 -3.18 0.27 2.39
CA GLY A 324 -1.89 -0.40 2.54
C GLY A 324 -1.44 -1.25 1.34
N THR A 325 -2.25 -1.46 0.30
CA THR A 325 -1.89 -2.24 -0.90
C THR A 325 -2.70 -1.82 -2.15
N GLY A 326 -3.88 -2.42 -2.40
CA GLY A 326 -4.63 -2.27 -3.64
C GLY A 326 -5.27 -0.90 -3.82
N GLY A 327 -5.65 -0.24 -2.73
CA GLY A 327 -6.12 1.14 -2.72
C GLY A 327 -5.01 2.13 -3.09
N ALA A 328 -3.81 1.97 -2.52
CA ALA A 328 -2.65 2.77 -2.93
C ALA A 328 -2.28 2.54 -4.40
N ALA A 329 -2.40 1.30 -4.89
CA ALA A 329 -2.18 0.96 -6.29
C ALA A 329 -3.18 1.68 -7.22
N VAL A 330 -4.48 1.63 -6.92
CA VAL A 330 -5.54 2.28 -7.70
C VAL A 330 -5.46 3.82 -7.59
N GLN A 331 -5.12 4.36 -6.41
CA GLN A 331 -4.93 5.81 -6.22
C GLN A 331 -3.78 6.31 -7.11
N SER A 332 -2.69 5.56 -7.17
CA SER A 332 -1.54 5.89 -8.02
C SER A 332 -1.86 5.69 -9.50
N MET A 333 -2.65 4.68 -9.87
CA MET A 333 -3.18 4.50 -11.23
C MET A 333 -3.99 5.72 -11.68
N ASN A 334 -4.89 6.21 -10.83
CA ASN A 334 -5.72 7.37 -11.16
C ASN A 334 -4.86 8.59 -11.50
N LEU A 335 -3.84 8.86 -10.68
CA LEU A 335 -2.89 9.95 -10.94
C LEU A 335 -2.15 9.77 -12.27
N ALA A 336 -1.57 8.60 -12.51
CA ALA A 336 -0.80 8.30 -13.72
C ALA A 336 -1.64 8.33 -15.01
N LEU A 337 -2.96 8.09 -14.91
CA LEU A 337 -3.91 8.19 -16.02
C LEU A 337 -4.53 9.59 -16.15
N GLY A 338 -4.19 10.53 -15.27
CA GLY A 338 -4.79 11.87 -15.24
C GLY A 338 -6.27 11.88 -14.82
N TRP A 339 -6.72 10.84 -14.13
CA TRP A 339 -8.07 10.76 -13.55
C TRP A 339 -8.12 11.43 -12.18
N THR A 340 -9.33 11.67 -11.67
CA THR A 340 -9.45 12.22 -10.31
C THR A 340 -8.93 11.19 -9.31
N GLU A 341 -8.03 11.62 -8.42
CA GLU A 341 -7.26 10.73 -7.53
C GLU A 341 -8.14 9.77 -6.72
N ASN A 342 -9.34 10.20 -6.32
CA ASN A 342 -10.26 9.43 -5.49
C ASN A 342 -11.28 8.56 -6.26
N GLU A 343 -11.22 8.49 -7.59
CA GLU A 343 -12.14 7.65 -8.36
C GLU A 343 -12.05 6.18 -7.91
N GLY A 344 -13.19 5.60 -7.52
CA GLY A 344 -13.26 4.21 -7.04
C GLY A 344 -12.75 3.97 -5.61
N LEU A 345 -12.40 5.03 -4.85
CA LEU A 345 -11.77 4.93 -3.54
C LEU A 345 -12.59 5.65 -2.46
N SER A 346 -13.30 4.88 -1.64
CA SER A 346 -14.09 5.42 -0.50
C SER A 346 -13.20 5.76 0.70
N THR A 347 -13.50 6.85 1.40
CA THR A 347 -12.97 7.17 2.74
C THR A 347 -13.79 6.55 3.88
N VAL A 348 -14.95 5.96 3.57
CA VAL A 348 -15.89 5.40 4.54
C VAL A 348 -15.60 3.92 4.75
N GLY A 349 -15.22 3.55 5.98
CA GLY A 349 -15.01 2.15 6.38
C GLY A 349 -16.31 1.34 6.51
N VAL A 350 -16.18 0.03 6.33
CA VAL A 350 -17.23 -0.97 6.50
C VAL A 350 -17.07 -1.61 7.87
N ALA A 351 -17.57 -0.91 8.89
CA ALA A 351 -17.57 -1.33 10.30
C ALA A 351 -18.87 -2.09 10.65
N PRO A 352 -18.97 -2.85 11.77
CA PRO A 352 -18.22 -2.77 13.04
C PRO A 352 -16.86 -3.48 13.07
#